data_AF-A0A090QH44-F1
#
_entry.id   AF-A0A090QH44-F1
#
_cell.length_a   1.000
_cell.length_b   1.000
_cell.length_c   1.000
_cell.angle_alpha   90.00
_cell.angle_beta   90.00
_cell.angle_gamma   90.00
#
_symmetry.space_group_name_H-M   'P 1'
#
loop_
_entity.id
_entity.type
_entity.pdbx_description
1 polymer ?
#
loop_
_entity_poly.entity_id
_entity_poly.type
_entity_poly.pdbx_seq_one_letter_code
_entity_poly.pdbx_strand_id
1 'polypeptide(L)'
;MEAASLDKSKEIESLMKTITDSAMANPAVYASAYNHMNEFHTKSERLLTELQHVRGLINDQVGESGDFEKMDEDTDQLLFNGDQPSENGARFIKAIQDYNLTASDQLFFFPEAEKMAQNAFSIEDVTNRDGENVEWLTYNFKGFPAIASKTKIAMMENDVKNVESTFLKALIEKPQF
;
A
#
# COMPACT_ATOMS: atom_id res chain seq x y z
N MET A 1 -3.16 -10.18 -12.27
CA MET A 1 -2.83 -9.18 -11.22
C MET A 1 -1.39 -8.70 -11.36
N GLU A 2 -0.41 -9.60 -11.42
CA GLU A 2 1.02 -9.25 -11.53
C GLU A 2 1.39 -8.42 -12.78
N ALA A 3 0.86 -8.78 -13.95
CA ALA A 3 1.06 -7.98 -15.17
C ALA A 3 0.50 -6.55 -15.07
N ALA A 4 -0.63 -6.35 -14.39
CA ALA A 4 -1.21 -5.03 -14.15
C ALA A 4 -0.39 -4.23 -13.14
N SER A 5 0.19 -4.90 -12.14
CA SER A 5 1.11 -4.29 -11.17
C SER A 5 2.41 -3.81 -11.82
N LEU A 6 2.93 -4.55 -12.81
CA LEU A 6 4.09 -4.16 -13.60
C LEU A 6 3.80 -2.96 -14.52
N ASP A 7 2.63 -2.95 -15.15
CA ASP A 7 2.20 -1.82 -16.00
C ASP A 7 2.08 -0.53 -15.18
N LYS A 8 1.52 -0.63 -13.96
CA LYS A 8 1.40 0.51 -13.05
C LYS A 8 2.76 1.05 -12.59
N SER A 9 3.74 0.19 -12.31
CA SER A 9 5.10 0.63 -11.96
C SER A 9 5.76 1.42 -13.10
N LYS A 10 5.61 0.96 -14.35
CA LYS A 10 6.13 1.69 -15.52
C LYS A 10 5.44 3.04 -15.71
N GLU A 11 4.13 3.12 -15.43
CA GLU A 11 3.40 4.38 -15.46
C GLU A 11 3.94 5.37 -14.42
N ILE A 12 4.17 4.93 -13.18
CA ILE A 12 4.77 5.75 -12.11
C ILE A 12 6.15 6.26 -12.54
N GLU A 13 7.03 5.38 -13.02
CA GLU A 13 8.36 5.76 -13.52
C GLU A 13 8.28 6.83 -14.62
N SER A 14 7.34 6.67 -15.57
CA SER A 14 7.12 7.65 -16.64
C SER A 14 6.63 8.99 -16.09
N LEU A 15 5.68 9.01 -15.17
CA LEU A 15 5.15 10.24 -14.56
C LEU A 15 6.23 10.97 -13.76
N MET A 16 7.02 10.23 -12.99
CA MET A 16 8.15 10.79 -12.23
C MET A 16 9.20 11.41 -13.16
N LYS A 17 9.50 10.73 -14.27
CA LYS A 17 10.40 11.27 -15.30
C LYS A 17 9.83 12.58 -15.88
N THR A 18 8.54 12.64 -16.19
CA THR A 18 7.89 13.85 -16.69
C THR A 18 8.04 15.02 -15.72
N ILE A 19 7.79 14.81 -14.42
CA ILE A 19 7.96 15.86 -13.39
C ILE A 19 9.44 16.28 -13.29
N THR A 20 10.36 15.32 -13.33
CA THR A 20 11.81 15.57 -13.27
C THR A 20 12.30 16.42 -14.46
N ASP A 21 11.95 16.03 -15.68
CA ASP A 21 12.30 16.79 -16.90
C ASP A 21 11.69 18.20 -16.86
N SER A 22 10.45 18.32 -16.38
CA SER A 22 9.75 19.61 -16.25
C SER A 22 10.39 20.52 -15.20
N ALA A 23 10.87 19.95 -14.08
CA ALA A 23 11.63 20.68 -13.06
C ALA A 23 12.99 21.13 -13.57
N MET A 24 13.67 20.35 -14.41
CA MET A 24 14.92 20.76 -15.06
C MET A 24 14.69 21.90 -16.06
N ALA A 25 13.62 21.82 -16.86
CA ALA A 25 13.31 22.80 -17.89
C ALA A 25 12.74 24.12 -17.32
N ASN A 26 11.91 24.03 -16.27
CA ASN A 26 11.28 25.19 -15.64
C ASN A 26 11.20 25.04 -14.10
N PRO A 27 12.35 25.21 -13.40
CA PRO A 27 12.42 25.02 -11.95
C PRO A 27 11.45 25.90 -11.16
N ALA A 28 11.19 27.14 -11.62
CA ALA A 28 10.29 28.08 -10.94
C ALA A 28 8.84 27.57 -10.85
N VAL A 29 8.44 26.67 -11.74
CA VAL A 29 7.09 26.09 -11.78
C VAL A 29 7.07 24.70 -11.13
N TYR A 30 8.07 23.85 -11.39
CA TYR A 30 7.99 22.42 -11.06
C TYR A 30 8.88 21.97 -9.88
N ALA A 31 9.67 22.85 -9.25
CA ALA A 31 10.50 22.45 -8.12
C ALA A 31 9.68 21.94 -6.92
N SER A 32 8.51 22.54 -6.63
CA SER A 32 7.60 22.07 -5.56
C SER A 32 7.10 20.66 -5.87
N ALA A 33 6.53 20.45 -7.07
CA ALA A 33 6.10 19.14 -7.56
C ALA A 33 7.20 18.08 -7.49
N TYR A 34 8.44 18.40 -7.88
CA TYR A 34 9.56 17.46 -7.80
C TYR A 34 9.86 17.03 -6.36
N ASN A 35 9.89 17.97 -5.41
CA ASN A 35 10.14 17.64 -4.01
C ASN A 35 9.03 16.77 -3.44
N HIS A 36 7.77 17.16 -3.68
CA HIS A 36 6.62 16.40 -3.20
C HIS A 36 6.49 15.01 -3.83
N MET A 37 6.81 14.88 -5.13
CA MET A 37 6.89 13.59 -5.81
C MET A 37 7.89 12.66 -5.11
N ASN A 38 9.13 13.11 -4.88
CA ASN A 38 10.16 12.25 -4.28
C ASN A 38 9.82 11.86 -2.84
N GLU A 39 9.27 12.80 -2.07
CA GLU A 39 8.82 12.54 -0.70
C GLU A 39 7.68 11.51 -0.69
N PHE A 40 6.68 11.67 -1.55
CA PHE A 40 5.53 10.77 -1.63
C PHE A 40 5.95 9.38 -2.12
N HIS A 41 6.80 9.31 -3.16
CA HIS A 41 7.36 8.06 -3.66
C HIS A 41 8.10 7.29 -2.55
N THR A 42 8.91 7.99 -1.75
CA THR A 42 9.61 7.38 -0.61
C THR A 42 8.63 6.79 0.41
N LYS A 43 7.49 7.44 0.66
CA LYS A 43 6.44 6.92 1.57
C LYS A 43 5.77 5.68 0.97
N SER A 44 5.41 5.71 -0.32
CA SER A 44 4.86 4.57 -1.04
C SER A 44 5.79 3.36 -1.03
N GLU A 45 7.07 3.55 -1.34
CA GLU A 45 8.06 2.47 -1.37
C GLU A 45 8.26 1.81 0.00
N ARG A 46 8.19 2.59 1.09
CA ARG A 46 8.25 2.03 2.46
C ARG A 46 7.08 1.10 2.74
N LEU A 47 5.86 1.49 2.37
CA LEU A 47 4.69 0.64 2.55
C LEU A 47 4.73 -0.58 1.62
N LEU A 48 5.10 -0.40 0.34
CA LEU A 48 5.28 -1.49 -0.61
C LEU A 48 6.30 -2.52 -0.13
N THR A 49 7.43 -2.07 0.42
CA THR A 49 8.47 -2.94 0.98
C THR A 49 7.89 -3.82 2.09
N GLU A 50 7.08 -3.24 2.99
CA GLU A 50 6.53 -4.02 4.10
C GLU A 50 5.41 -5.00 3.65
N LEU A 51 4.59 -4.59 2.69
CA LEU A 51 3.61 -5.49 2.04
C LEU A 51 4.31 -6.68 1.38
N GLN A 52 5.37 -6.42 0.62
CA GLN A 52 6.17 -7.45 -0.03
C GLN A 52 6.87 -8.35 0.98
N HIS A 53 7.34 -7.80 2.10
CA HIS A 53 7.93 -8.56 3.18
C HIS A 53 6.93 -9.57 3.77
N VAL A 54 5.73 -9.14 4.13
CA VAL A 54 4.68 -10.04 4.66
C VAL A 54 4.31 -11.10 3.62
N ARG A 55 4.15 -10.72 2.35
CA ARG A 55 3.89 -11.69 1.27
C ARG A 55 5.03 -12.70 1.13
N GLY A 56 6.28 -12.26 1.27
CA GLY A 56 7.47 -13.10 1.27
C GLY A 56 7.43 -14.14 2.39
N LEU A 57 7.08 -13.74 3.61
CA LEU A 57 6.92 -14.67 4.73
C LEU A 57 5.86 -15.75 4.45
N ILE A 58 4.73 -15.37 3.84
CA ILE A 58 3.70 -16.33 3.45
C ILE A 58 4.25 -17.29 2.38
N ASN A 59 4.93 -16.76 1.35
CA ASN A 59 5.55 -17.57 0.30
C ASN A 59 6.60 -18.54 0.85
N ASP A 60 7.39 -18.15 1.83
CA ASP A 60 8.39 -19.02 2.45
C ASP A 60 7.73 -20.20 3.18
N GLN A 61 6.53 -20.00 3.71
CA GLN A 61 5.78 -21.05 4.40
C GLN A 61 5.02 -21.99 3.45
N VAL A 62 4.29 -21.44 2.47
CA VAL A 62 3.36 -22.23 1.62
C VAL A 62 3.82 -22.39 0.17
N GLY A 63 4.94 -21.78 -0.20
CA GLY A 63 5.42 -21.69 -1.58
C GLY A 63 4.81 -20.52 -2.37
N GLU A 64 5.46 -20.15 -3.47
CA GLU A 64 5.02 -19.07 -4.34
C GLU A 64 3.77 -19.43 -5.17
N SER A 65 3.74 -20.65 -5.74
CA SER A 65 2.64 -21.18 -6.55
C SER A 65 2.61 -22.72 -6.55
N GLY A 66 1.45 -23.30 -6.90
CA GLY A 66 1.32 -24.71 -7.28
C GLY A 66 1.04 -25.71 -6.17
N ASP A 67 1.27 -25.37 -4.89
CA ASP A 67 0.92 -26.21 -3.74
C ASP A 67 -0.41 -25.74 -3.13
N PHE A 68 -1.52 -26.07 -3.79
CA PHE A 68 -2.85 -25.58 -3.42
C PHE A 68 -3.32 -26.06 -2.04
N GLU A 69 -2.85 -27.22 -1.58
CA GLU A 69 -3.20 -27.75 -0.25
C GLU A 69 -2.61 -26.86 0.85
N LYS A 70 -1.30 -26.53 0.78
CA LYS A 70 -0.69 -25.60 1.73
C LYS A 70 -1.24 -24.18 1.62
N MET A 71 -1.65 -23.77 0.41
CA MET A 71 -2.23 -22.45 0.20
C MET A 71 -3.63 -22.28 0.79
N ASP A 72 -4.33 -23.38 1.06
CA ASP A 72 -5.63 -23.40 1.72
C ASP A 72 -5.50 -23.33 3.25
N GLU A 73 -4.33 -23.65 3.81
CA GLU A 73 -4.02 -23.48 5.24
C GLU A 73 -3.86 -22.01 5.62
N ASP A 74 -4.14 -21.67 6.88
CA ASP A 74 -3.87 -20.35 7.42
C ASP A 74 -2.38 -20.13 7.71
N THR A 75 -2.01 -18.86 7.88
CA THR A 75 -0.63 -18.48 8.24
C THR A 75 -0.60 -17.59 9.47
N ASP A 76 -1.49 -17.84 10.43
CA ASP A 76 -1.76 -16.94 11.55
C ASP A 76 -0.51 -16.62 12.35
N GLN A 77 0.34 -17.61 12.63
CA GLN A 77 1.60 -17.41 13.37
C GLN A 77 2.54 -16.35 12.77
N LEU A 78 2.40 -16.01 11.48
CA LEU A 78 3.21 -14.97 10.87
C LEU A 78 2.82 -13.58 11.39
N LEU A 79 1.52 -13.31 11.55
CA LEU A 79 0.98 -12.00 11.92
C LEU A 79 0.40 -11.95 13.33
N PHE A 80 0.24 -13.09 14.00
CA PHE A 80 -0.40 -13.20 15.30
C PHE A 80 0.44 -14.04 16.29
N ASN A 81 0.35 -13.67 17.56
CA ASN A 81 0.79 -14.45 18.72
C ASN A 81 -0.42 -14.64 19.63
N GLY A 82 -1.17 -15.72 19.39
CA GLY A 82 -2.48 -15.93 20.01
C GLY A 82 -3.50 -14.88 19.54
N ASP A 83 -4.00 -14.07 20.47
CA ASP A 83 -4.98 -13.02 20.19
C ASP A 83 -4.36 -11.63 19.98
N GLN A 84 -3.03 -11.54 19.99
CA GLN A 84 -2.33 -10.28 19.80
C GLN A 84 -1.52 -10.31 18.50
N PRO A 85 -1.22 -9.15 17.89
CA PRO A 85 -0.28 -9.09 16.78
C PRO A 85 1.08 -9.68 17.15
N SER A 86 1.69 -10.44 16.24
CA SER A 86 3.11 -10.80 16.32
C SER A 86 3.99 -9.55 16.09
N GLU A 87 5.31 -9.70 16.16
CA GLU A 87 6.22 -8.62 15.76
C GLU A 87 5.99 -8.17 14.31
N ASN A 88 5.81 -9.12 13.39
CA ASN A 88 5.50 -8.80 11.99
C ASN A 88 4.10 -8.19 11.85
N GLY A 89 3.11 -8.69 12.61
CA GLY A 89 1.77 -8.09 12.64
C GLY A 89 1.77 -6.63 13.09
N ALA A 90 2.53 -6.33 14.15
CA ALA A 90 2.68 -4.97 14.66
C ALA A 90 3.41 -4.06 13.66
N ARG A 91 4.50 -4.55 13.04
CA ARG A 91 5.22 -3.82 11.99
C ARG A 91 4.33 -3.54 10.78
N PHE A 92 3.52 -4.52 10.39
CA PHE A 92 2.61 -4.40 9.26
C PHE A 92 1.53 -3.33 9.50
N ILE A 93 0.84 -3.38 10.65
CA ILE A 93 -0.14 -2.33 11.03
C ILE A 93 0.54 -0.97 11.08
N LYS A 94 1.71 -0.89 11.71
CA LYS A 94 2.44 0.37 11.86
C LYS A 94 2.82 0.97 10.50
N ALA A 95 3.25 0.17 9.53
CA ALA A 95 3.58 0.66 8.19
C ALA A 95 2.37 1.32 7.51
N ILE A 96 1.17 0.74 7.67
CA ILE A 96 -0.07 1.31 7.12
C ILE A 96 -0.43 2.62 7.85
N GLN A 97 -0.32 2.64 9.18
CA GLN A 97 -0.54 3.85 10.00
C GLN A 97 0.40 4.99 9.61
N ASP A 98 1.69 4.67 9.53
CA ASP A 98 2.73 5.63 9.16
C ASP A 98 2.48 6.18 7.75
N TYR A 99 2.07 5.33 6.79
CA TYR A 99 1.72 5.78 5.44
C TYR A 99 0.54 6.77 5.47
N ASN A 100 -0.58 6.42 6.12
CA ASN A 100 -1.73 7.32 6.25
C ASN A 100 -1.35 8.66 6.90
N LEU A 101 -0.63 8.60 8.01
CA LEU A 101 -0.23 9.79 8.75
C LEU A 101 0.65 10.69 7.88
N THR A 102 1.70 10.11 7.28
CA THR A 102 2.72 10.89 6.58
C THR A 102 2.29 11.32 5.17
N ALA A 103 1.38 10.60 4.52
CA ALA A 103 0.85 10.96 3.21
C ALA A 103 -0.27 12.02 3.28
N SER A 104 -1.00 12.11 4.40
CA SER A 104 -2.20 12.93 4.55
C SER A 104 -2.02 14.39 4.16
N ASP A 105 -0.97 15.05 4.68
CA ASP A 105 -0.71 16.48 4.41
C ASP A 105 -0.53 16.77 2.91
N GLN A 106 0.12 15.87 2.17
CA GLN A 106 0.31 16.03 0.73
C GLN A 106 -0.97 15.76 -0.03
N LEU A 107 -1.74 14.74 0.39
CA LEU A 107 -2.97 14.32 -0.27
C LEU A 107 -4.13 15.29 -0.06
N PHE A 108 -4.15 16.06 1.03
CA PHE A 108 -5.21 17.02 1.35
C PHE A 108 -5.55 17.99 0.20
N PHE A 109 -4.56 18.36 -0.61
CA PHE A 109 -4.75 19.25 -1.77
C PHE A 109 -5.26 18.52 -3.04
N PHE A 110 -5.36 17.19 -2.99
CA PHE A 110 -5.70 16.29 -4.10
C PHE A 110 -6.81 15.29 -3.69
N PRO A 111 -8.07 15.73 -3.66
CA PRO A 111 -9.18 14.97 -3.08
C PRO A 111 -9.40 13.57 -3.68
N GLU A 112 -9.06 13.36 -4.95
CA GLU A 112 -9.17 12.04 -5.58
C GLU A 112 -8.16 11.06 -5.00
N ALA A 113 -6.88 11.44 -4.94
CA ALA A 113 -5.82 10.61 -4.37
C ALA A 113 -6.03 10.41 -2.86
N GLU A 114 -6.47 11.46 -2.14
CA GLU A 114 -6.82 11.38 -0.73
C GLU A 114 -7.91 10.34 -0.46
N LYS A 115 -9.02 10.42 -1.20
CA LYS A 115 -10.14 9.49 -1.07
C LYS A 115 -9.72 8.05 -1.39
N MET A 116 -8.86 7.86 -2.39
CA MET A 116 -8.33 6.53 -2.73
C MET A 116 -7.49 5.97 -1.56
N ALA A 117 -6.60 6.77 -0.98
CA ALA A 117 -5.78 6.36 0.15
C ALA A 117 -6.63 6.01 1.38
N GLN A 118 -7.61 6.87 1.74
CA GLN A 118 -8.51 6.63 2.87
C GLN A 118 -9.30 5.33 2.73
N ASN A 119 -9.79 5.02 1.51
CA ASN A 119 -10.54 3.78 1.27
C ASN A 119 -9.63 2.54 1.32
N ALA A 120 -8.41 2.63 0.80
CA ALA A 120 -7.50 1.49 0.70
C ALA A 120 -6.82 1.15 2.04
N PHE A 121 -6.52 2.16 2.85
CA PHE A 121 -5.63 2.02 3.99
C PHE A 121 -6.28 2.37 5.34
N SER A 122 -7.61 2.50 5.40
CA SER A 122 -8.30 2.56 6.70
C SER A 122 -8.07 1.25 7.46
N ILE A 123 -7.63 1.40 8.71
CA ILE A 123 -7.39 0.30 9.67
C ILE A 123 -8.25 0.44 10.93
N GLU A 124 -9.36 1.17 10.82
CA GLU A 124 -10.35 1.23 11.89
C GLU A 124 -10.94 -0.16 12.15
N ASP A 125 -11.40 -0.38 13.39
CA ASP A 125 -12.09 -1.60 13.74
C ASP A 125 -13.33 -1.82 12.86
N VAL A 126 -13.60 -3.07 12.55
CA VAL A 126 -14.66 -3.47 11.63
C VAL A 126 -15.78 -4.13 12.41
N THR A 127 -17.00 -3.66 12.22
CA THR A 127 -18.20 -4.36 12.69
C THR A 127 -18.45 -5.59 11.83
N ASN A 128 -18.34 -6.78 12.41
CA ASN A 128 -18.56 -8.04 11.71
C ASN A 128 -20.06 -8.33 11.51
N ARG A 129 -20.39 -9.47 10.88
CA ARG A 129 -21.79 -9.86 10.60
C ARG A 129 -22.62 -10.10 11.86
N ASP A 130 -21.96 -10.41 12.97
CA ASP A 130 -22.58 -10.67 14.26
C ASP A 130 -22.76 -9.38 15.09
N GLY A 131 -22.35 -8.23 14.55
CA GLY A 131 -22.45 -6.93 15.19
C GLY A 131 -21.33 -6.64 16.19
N GLU A 132 -20.30 -7.47 16.24
CA GLU A 132 -19.15 -7.30 17.12
C GLU A 132 -18.10 -6.41 16.45
N ASN A 133 -17.46 -5.56 17.23
CA ASN A 133 -16.35 -4.74 16.77
C ASN A 133 -15.05 -5.57 16.83
N VAL A 134 -14.39 -5.74 15.68
CA VAL A 134 -13.21 -6.60 15.53
C VAL A 134 -12.05 -5.77 14.99
N GLU A 135 -10.87 -5.94 15.59
CA GLU A 135 -9.65 -5.29 15.13
C GLU A 135 -9.38 -5.58 13.65
N TRP A 136 -8.93 -4.57 12.90
CA TRP A 136 -8.74 -4.67 11.46
C TRP A 136 -7.84 -5.84 11.04
N LEU A 137 -6.70 -6.05 11.72
CA LEU A 137 -5.77 -7.12 11.36
C LEU A 137 -6.46 -8.49 11.51
N THR A 138 -7.15 -8.69 12.64
CA THR A 138 -7.92 -9.90 12.93
C THR A 138 -9.00 -10.13 11.88
N TYR A 139 -9.82 -9.13 11.58
CA TYR A 139 -10.91 -9.23 10.61
C TYR A 139 -10.44 -9.61 9.20
N ASN A 140 -9.24 -9.18 8.83
CA ASN A 140 -8.74 -9.28 7.46
C ASN A 140 -7.78 -10.43 7.20
N PHE A 141 -7.15 -11.00 8.23
CA PHE A 141 -6.07 -11.99 8.08
C PHE A 141 -6.18 -13.20 9.00
N LYS A 142 -6.84 -13.11 10.16
CA LYS A 142 -6.86 -14.22 11.13
C LYS A 142 -7.77 -15.35 10.64
N GLY A 143 -7.23 -16.56 10.57
CA GLY A 143 -7.91 -17.75 10.07
C GLY A 143 -8.20 -17.74 8.57
N PHE A 144 -7.63 -16.78 7.81
CA PHE A 144 -7.77 -16.76 6.36
C PHE A 144 -6.73 -17.67 5.70
N PRO A 145 -7.12 -18.43 4.66
CA PRO A 145 -6.18 -19.18 3.84
C PRO A 145 -5.04 -18.31 3.32
N ALA A 146 -3.84 -18.88 3.23
CA ALA A 146 -2.65 -18.18 2.75
C ALA A 146 -2.85 -17.54 1.37
N ILE A 147 -3.60 -18.19 0.47
CA ILE A 147 -3.94 -17.63 -0.85
C ILE A 147 -4.80 -16.36 -0.75
N ALA A 148 -5.74 -16.31 0.18
CA ALA A 148 -6.59 -15.14 0.40
C ALA A 148 -5.77 -13.99 0.98
N SER A 149 -4.94 -14.28 1.99
CA SER A 149 -4.01 -13.30 2.58
C SER A 149 -3.04 -12.74 1.55
N LYS A 150 -2.41 -13.58 0.71
CA LYS A 150 -1.54 -13.16 -0.40
C LYS A 150 -2.27 -12.26 -1.40
N THR A 151 -3.50 -12.64 -1.77
CA THR A 151 -4.32 -11.88 -2.72
C THR A 151 -4.61 -10.50 -2.16
N LYS A 152 -4.99 -10.42 -0.88
CA LYS A 152 -5.28 -9.16 -0.20
C LYS A 152 -4.07 -8.23 -0.12
N ILE A 153 -2.90 -8.77 0.23
CA ILE A 153 -1.65 -7.99 0.24
C ILE A 153 -1.32 -7.46 -1.16
N ALA A 154 -1.48 -8.29 -2.20
CA ALA A 154 -1.23 -7.84 -3.56
C ALA A 154 -2.27 -6.81 -4.07
N MET A 155 -3.51 -6.85 -3.58
CA MET A 155 -4.48 -5.76 -3.80
C MET A 155 -4.00 -4.47 -3.15
N MET A 156 -3.56 -4.52 -1.88
CA MET A 156 -3.00 -3.36 -1.19
C MET A 156 -1.77 -2.78 -1.92
N GLU A 157 -0.87 -3.62 -2.45
CA GLU A 157 0.26 -3.15 -3.28
C GLU A 157 -0.22 -2.38 -4.52
N ASN A 158 -1.28 -2.87 -5.18
CA ASN A 158 -1.86 -2.14 -6.32
C ASN A 158 -2.51 -0.84 -5.88
N ASP A 159 -3.16 -0.82 -4.71
CA ASP A 159 -3.76 0.40 -4.18
C ASP A 159 -2.72 1.47 -3.88
N VAL A 160 -1.55 1.12 -3.32
CA VAL A 160 -0.44 2.08 -3.10
C VAL A 160 -0.02 2.71 -4.43
N LYS A 161 0.20 1.86 -5.45
CA LYS A 161 0.62 2.31 -6.77
C LYS A 161 -0.45 3.16 -7.46
N ASN A 162 -1.72 2.82 -7.27
CA ASN A 162 -2.83 3.59 -7.83
C ASN A 162 -2.90 4.99 -7.19
N VAL A 163 -2.85 5.06 -5.85
CA VAL A 163 -2.81 6.34 -5.11
C VAL A 163 -1.63 7.20 -5.60
N GLU A 164 -0.44 6.60 -5.70
CA GLU A 164 0.75 7.31 -6.17
C GLU A 164 0.58 7.81 -7.61
N SER A 165 0.15 6.95 -8.55
CA SER A 165 -0.05 7.38 -9.94
C SER A 165 -1.07 8.53 -10.05
N THR A 166 -2.14 8.51 -9.25
CA THR A 166 -3.14 9.58 -9.20
C THR A 166 -2.56 10.87 -8.64
N PHE A 167 -1.80 10.78 -7.54
CA PHE A 167 -1.10 11.93 -6.97
C PHE A 167 -0.11 12.56 -7.97
N LEU A 168 0.71 11.75 -8.64
CA LEU A 168 1.68 12.22 -9.63
C LEU A 168 1.02 12.91 -10.83
N LYS A 169 -0.10 12.38 -11.33
CA LYS A 169 -0.88 13.06 -12.38
C LYS A 169 -1.39 14.42 -11.89
N ALA A 170 -1.89 14.49 -10.67
CA ALA A 170 -2.35 15.74 -10.08
C ALA A 170 -1.21 16.76 -9.88
N LEU A 171 0.00 16.30 -9.55
CA LEU A 171 1.20 17.15 -9.50
C LEU A 171 1.56 17.76 -10.85
N ILE A 172 1.41 17.01 -11.94
CA ILE A 172 1.66 17.51 -13.30
C ILE A 172 0.65 18.61 -13.64
N GLU A 173 -0.61 18.45 -13.24
CA GLU A 173 -1.67 19.44 -13.47
C GLU A 173 -1.54 20.68 -12.58
N LYS A 174 -1.08 20.51 -11.33
CA LYS A 174 -0.94 21.56 -10.33
C LYS A 174 0.46 21.54 -9.69
N PRO A 175 1.50 22.01 -10.41
CA PRO A 175 2.88 21.83 -9.96
C PRO A 175 3.33 22.80 -8.85
N GLN A 176 2.55 23.84 -8.57
CA GLN A 176 2.82 24.90 -7.58
C GLN A 176 1.78 24.90 -6.45
N PHE A 177 1.69 23.79 -5.73
CA PHE A 177 0.92 23.69 -4.49
C PHE A 177 1.87 23.70 -3.28
#